data_AF-A0A6F8PTC9-F1
#
_entry.id   AF-A0A6F8PTC9-F1
#
_cell.length_a   1.000
_cell.length_b   1.000
_cell.length_c   1.000
_cell.angle_alpha   90.00
_cell.angle_beta   90.00
_cell.angle_gamma   90.00
#
_symmetry.space_group_name_H-M   'P 1'
#
loop_
_entity.id
_entity.type
_entity.pdbx_description
1 polymer ?
#
loop_
_entity_poly.entity_id
_entity_poly.type
_entity_poly.pdbx_seq_one_letter_code
_entity_poly.pdbx_strand_id
1 'polypeptide(L)'
;MSFTKLSKNVLGFIINELTLSQKIGTQFPYDWSNLLAMSEDFFVRNVFEKGLFRDMLQTVRYFGFERTDPVFQTLEDSLPKPTLRAYENIRIGMLNAKNRRTA
;
A
#
# COMPACT_ATOMS: atom_id res chain seq x y z
N MET A 1 5.65 22.21 42.13
CA MET A 1 5.59 22.43 40.67
C MET A 1 4.77 21.29 40.05
N SER A 2 3.60 21.61 39.50
CA SER A 2 2.62 20.63 39.02
C SER A 2 2.89 20.25 37.57
N PHE A 3 3.11 18.95 37.30
CA PHE A 3 3.32 18.37 35.96
C PHE A 3 2.00 18.22 35.16
N THR A 4 1.08 19.16 35.25
CA THR A 4 -0.27 19.01 34.70
C THR A 4 -0.58 20.05 33.63
N LYS A 5 0.24 20.10 32.58
CA LYS A 5 -0.09 20.84 31.35
C LYS A 5 0.72 20.38 30.12
N LEU A 6 1.01 19.08 30.01
CA LEU A 6 1.25 18.50 28.68
C LEU A 6 -0.11 18.48 27.98
N SER A 7 -0.31 19.49 27.14
CA SER A 7 -1.59 19.72 26.47
C SER A 7 -2.01 18.45 25.72
N LYS A 8 -3.32 18.14 25.76
CA LYS A 8 -3.93 17.07 24.97
C LYS A 8 -3.58 17.18 23.46
N ASN A 9 -3.10 18.33 23.00
CA ASN A 9 -2.67 18.57 21.63
C ASN A 9 -1.31 17.95 21.29
N VAL A 10 -0.41 17.79 22.27
CA VAL A 10 0.90 17.13 22.04
C VAL A 10 0.73 15.61 21.92
N LEU A 11 -0.16 15.03 22.74
CA LEU A 11 -0.55 13.63 22.58
C LEU A 11 -1.30 13.40 21.26
N GLY A 12 -2.18 14.32 20.84
CA GLY A 12 -2.85 14.25 19.53
C GLY A 12 -1.90 14.33 18.33
N PHE A 13 -0.77 15.04 18.47
CA PHE A 13 0.27 15.15 17.44
C PHE A 13 1.18 13.91 17.40
N ILE A 14 1.51 13.33 18.57
CA ILE A 14 2.28 12.08 18.67
C ILE A 14 1.48 10.86 18.19
N ILE A 15 0.15 10.93 18.17
CA ILE A 15 -0.74 9.82 17.82
C ILE A 15 -1.01 9.68 16.30
N ASN A 16 -0.50 10.55 15.42
CA ASN A 16 -1.02 10.63 14.04
C ASN A 16 -0.04 10.56 12.85
N GLU A 17 1.19 10.11 13.03
CA GLU A 17 2.09 9.83 11.89
C GLU A 17 2.35 8.34 11.69
N LEU A 18 1.27 7.55 11.52
CA LEU A 18 1.43 6.22 10.94
C LEU A 18 1.93 6.37 9.49
N THR A 19 3.02 5.68 9.16
CA THR A 19 3.54 5.60 7.78
C THR A 19 2.49 4.93 6.88
N LEU A 20 2.54 5.15 5.56
CA LEU A 20 1.52 4.55 4.70
C LEU A 20 1.55 3.02 4.72
N SER A 21 2.74 2.41 4.85
CA SER A 21 2.89 0.97 5.09
C SER A 21 2.09 0.51 6.31
N GLN A 22 2.12 1.26 7.41
CA GLN A 22 1.32 0.98 8.60
C GLN A 22 -0.19 1.21 8.37
N LYS A 23 -0.56 2.29 7.67
CA LYS A 23 -1.96 2.61 7.34
C LYS A 23 -2.61 1.56 6.44
N ILE A 24 -1.88 1.05 5.46
CA ILE A 24 -2.33 0.01 4.51
C ILE A 24 -2.26 -1.38 5.17
N GLY A 25 -1.45 -1.54 6.22
CA GLY A 25 -1.27 -2.82 6.91
C GLY A 25 -0.40 -3.79 6.10
N THR A 26 0.63 -3.27 5.44
CA THR A 26 1.65 -4.12 4.80
C THR A 26 2.48 -4.84 5.85
N GLN A 27 2.93 -6.06 5.53
CA GLN A 27 3.73 -6.90 6.41
C GLN A 27 5.20 -6.49 6.41
N PHE A 28 5.71 -6.04 5.27
CA PHE A 28 7.08 -5.55 5.16
C PHE A 28 7.16 -4.06 5.49
N PRO A 29 8.21 -3.60 6.18
CA PRO A 29 8.44 -2.17 6.39
C PRO A 29 8.92 -1.54 5.07
N TYR A 30 7.99 -0.92 4.33
CA TYR A 30 8.37 0.01 3.26
C TYR A 30 8.78 1.33 3.89
N ASP A 31 9.97 1.81 3.55
CA ASP A 31 10.53 3.04 4.09
C ASP A 31 9.80 4.25 3.50
N TRP A 32 9.21 5.05 4.38
CA TRP A 32 8.54 6.32 4.08
C TRP A 32 9.28 7.50 4.70
N SER A 33 10.45 7.29 5.30
CA SER A 33 11.20 8.32 6.05
C SER A 33 11.50 9.58 5.22
N ASN A 34 11.42 9.50 3.90
CA ASN A 34 11.40 10.63 2.97
C ASN A 34 9.96 11.08 2.62
N LEU A 35 9.19 11.47 3.64
CA LEU A 35 7.76 11.87 3.54
C LEU A 35 7.49 13.06 2.60
N LEU A 36 8.49 13.90 2.33
CA LEU A 36 8.33 15.13 1.56
C LEU A 36 8.33 14.94 0.03
N ALA A 37 8.65 13.73 -0.48
CA ALA A 37 8.88 13.54 -1.92
C ALA A 37 8.39 12.22 -2.53
N MET A 38 7.84 11.29 -1.75
CA MET A 38 7.42 9.98 -2.29
C MET A 38 5.95 10.00 -2.75
N SER A 39 5.73 9.84 -4.06
CA SER A 39 4.37 9.68 -4.60
C SER A 39 3.79 8.31 -4.24
N GLU A 40 2.45 8.21 -4.19
CA GLU A 40 1.75 6.93 -4.03
C GLU A 40 2.20 5.90 -5.08
N ASP A 41 2.46 6.34 -6.30
CA ASP A 41 2.91 5.50 -7.41
C ASP A 41 4.29 4.87 -7.12
N PHE A 42 5.20 5.62 -6.48
CA PHE A 42 6.49 5.08 -6.06
C PHE A 42 6.34 4.03 -4.96
N PHE A 43 5.40 4.20 -4.05
CA PHE A 43 5.08 3.15 -3.06
C PHE A 43 4.52 1.89 -3.73
N VAL A 44 3.54 2.04 -4.62
CA VAL A 44 2.98 0.92 -5.39
C VAL A 44 4.08 0.19 -6.14
N ARG A 45 4.99 0.92 -6.79
CA ARG A 45 6.17 0.37 -7.46
C ARG A 45 7.03 -0.44 -6.50
N ASN A 46 7.41 0.12 -5.34
CA ASN A 46 8.22 -0.60 -4.35
C ASN A 46 7.56 -1.90 -3.89
N VAL A 47 6.25 -1.87 -3.63
CA VAL A 47 5.50 -3.07 -3.23
C VAL A 47 5.56 -4.14 -4.32
N PHE A 48 5.40 -3.76 -5.58
CA PHE A 48 5.45 -4.69 -6.71
C PHE A 48 6.86 -5.20 -6.97
N GLU A 49 7.89 -4.35 -6.87
CA GLU A 49 9.30 -4.77 -6.97
C GLU A 49 9.69 -5.76 -5.87
N LYS A 50 9.10 -5.66 -4.66
CA LYS A 50 9.30 -6.66 -3.59
C LYS A 50 8.52 -7.95 -3.81
N GLY A 51 7.42 -7.92 -4.55
CA GLY A 51 6.67 -9.11 -4.96
C GLY A 51 5.99 -9.88 -3.82
N LEU A 52 5.79 -9.26 -2.66
CA LEU A 52 5.16 -9.90 -1.51
C LEU A 52 3.65 -9.94 -1.68
N PHE A 53 3.08 -11.13 -1.91
CA PHE A 53 1.66 -11.31 -2.26
C PHE A 53 0.69 -10.54 -1.35
N ARG A 54 0.88 -10.64 -0.02
CA ARG A 54 -0.02 -9.98 0.92
C ARG A 54 0.06 -8.46 0.82
N ASP A 55 1.25 -7.90 0.61
CA ASP A 55 1.43 -6.46 0.52
C ASP A 55 0.88 -5.93 -0.80
N MET A 56 1.06 -6.68 -1.89
CA MET A 56 0.43 -6.39 -3.18
C MET A 56 -1.10 -6.38 -3.04
N LEU A 57 -1.67 -7.40 -2.38
CA LEU A 57 -3.12 -7.48 -2.15
C LEU A 57 -3.63 -6.30 -1.32
N GLN A 58 -2.96 -5.93 -0.23
CA GLN A 58 -3.37 -4.79 0.59
C GLN A 58 -3.27 -3.47 -0.18
N THR A 59 -2.20 -3.31 -0.96
CA THR A 59 -1.98 -2.11 -1.79
C THR A 59 -3.07 -1.97 -2.85
N VAL A 60 -3.39 -3.04 -3.58
CA VAL A 60 -4.49 -3.04 -4.57
C VAL A 60 -5.85 -2.81 -3.90
N ARG A 61 -6.09 -3.39 -2.71
CA ARG A 61 -7.33 -3.15 -1.96
C ARG A 61 -7.47 -1.70 -1.48
N TYR A 62 -6.37 -1.04 -1.15
CA TYR A 62 -6.37 0.32 -0.64
C TYR A 62 -6.54 1.35 -1.75
N PHE A 63 -5.75 1.24 -2.83
CA PHE A 63 -5.74 2.24 -3.92
C PHE A 63 -6.71 1.93 -5.07
N GLY A 64 -7.12 0.67 -5.23
CA GLY A 64 -7.90 0.23 -6.39
C GLY A 64 -7.07 -0.06 -7.64
N PHE A 65 -7.66 -0.80 -8.57
CA PHE A 65 -7.01 -1.21 -9.82
C PHE A 65 -6.70 -0.04 -10.73
N GLU A 66 -7.58 0.97 -10.74
CA GLU A 66 -7.49 2.16 -11.56
C GLU A 66 -6.16 2.90 -11.32
N ARG A 67 -5.63 2.81 -10.09
CA ARG A 67 -4.35 3.40 -9.71
C ARG A 67 -3.19 2.42 -9.79
N THR A 68 -3.37 1.16 -9.39
CA THR A 68 -2.24 0.22 -9.35
C THR A 68 -1.88 -0.38 -10.69
N ASP A 69 -2.84 -0.54 -11.61
CA ASP A 69 -2.62 -1.21 -12.89
C ASP A 69 -1.66 -0.45 -13.83
N PRO A 70 -1.76 0.88 -13.99
CA PRO A 70 -0.79 1.62 -14.79
C PRO A 70 0.63 1.49 -14.25
N VAL A 71 0.80 1.52 -12.92
CA VAL A 71 2.12 1.34 -12.28
C VAL A 71 2.66 -0.05 -12.56
N PHE A 72 1.82 -1.09 -12.42
CA PHE A 72 2.20 -2.47 -12.72
C PHE A 72 2.64 -2.65 -14.18
N GLN A 73 1.87 -2.10 -15.14
CA GLN A 73 2.20 -2.18 -16.57
C GLN A 73 3.57 -1.56 -16.88
N THR A 74 3.97 -0.49 -16.18
CA THR A 74 5.32 0.10 -16.36
C THR A 74 6.46 -0.78 -15.83
N LEU A 75 6.14 -1.81 -15.05
CA LEU A 75 7.09 -2.70 -14.40
C LEU A 75 7.09 -4.11 -14.98
N GLU A 76 6.05 -4.49 -15.74
CA GLU A 76 5.75 -5.87 -16.12
C GLU A 76 6.96 -6.62 -16.69
N ASP A 77 7.68 -5.99 -17.64
CA ASP A 77 8.85 -6.59 -18.28
C ASP A 77 10.06 -6.76 -17.33
N SER A 78 10.09 -6.01 -16.22
CA SER A 78 11.19 -6.02 -15.25
C SER A 78 10.94 -6.93 -14.04
N LEU A 79 9.69 -7.37 -13.83
CA LEU A 79 9.31 -8.11 -12.64
C LEU A 79 9.56 -9.62 -12.79
N PRO A 80 9.96 -10.31 -11.70
CA PRO A 80 10.05 -11.77 -11.71
C PRO A 80 8.71 -12.42 -12.03
N LYS A 81 8.72 -13.53 -12.79
CA LYS A 81 7.50 -14.32 -13.11
C LYS A 81 6.60 -14.62 -11.89
N PRO A 82 7.13 -14.96 -10.70
CA PRO A 82 6.29 -15.15 -9.51
C PRO A 82 5.48 -13.91 -9.12
N THR A 83 6.06 -12.72 -9.22
CA THR A 83 5.39 -11.44 -8.94
C THR A 83 4.27 -11.19 -9.94
N LEU A 84 4.54 -11.38 -11.23
CA LEU A 84 3.54 -11.24 -12.30
C LEU A 84 2.33 -12.14 -12.06
N ARG A 85 2.59 -13.41 -11.77
CA ARG A 85 1.54 -14.39 -11.46
C ARG A 85 0.75 -14.01 -10.21
N ALA A 86 1.43 -13.50 -9.19
CA ALA A 86 0.79 -13.08 -7.95
C ALA A 86 -0.16 -11.88 -8.18
N TYR A 87 0.26 -10.89 -8.97
CA TYR A 87 -0.60 -9.77 -9.34
C TYR A 87 -1.81 -10.21 -10.19
N GLU A 88 -1.59 -11.07 -11.19
CA GLU A 88 -2.69 -11.58 -12.02
C GLU A 88 -3.71 -12.38 -11.21
N ASN A 89 -3.26 -13.18 -10.23
CA ASN A 89 -4.17 -13.87 -9.31
C ASN A 89 -5.02 -12.89 -8.49
N ILE A 90 -4.44 -11.78 -8.04
CA ILE A 90 -5.17 -10.71 -7.33
C ILE A 90 -6.21 -10.09 -8.26
N ARG A 91 -5.83 -9.79 -9.51
CA ARG A 91 -6.70 -9.23 -10.55
C ARG A 91 -7.90 -10.12 -10.85
N ILE A 92 -7.66 -11.39 -11.17
CA ILE A 92 -8.72 -12.36 -11.42
C ILE A 92 -9.63 -12.49 -10.20
N GLY A 93 -9.04 -12.60 -9.00
CA GLY A 93 -9.81 -12.73 -7.75
C GLY A 93 -10.76 -11.55 -7.50
N MET A 94 -10.31 -10.33 -7.75
CA MET A 94 -11.12 -9.13 -7.57
C MET A 94 -12.19 -8.95 -8.66
N LEU A 95 -11.88 -9.23 -9.92
CA LEU A 95 -12.87 -9.23 -11.00
C LEU A 95 -14.01 -10.20 -10.72
N ASN A 96 -13.67 -11.41 -10.25
CA ASN A 96 -14.66 -12.41 -9.84
C ASN A 96 -15.51 -11.93 -8.66
N ALA A 97 -14.90 -11.25 -7.67
CA ALA A 97 -15.63 -10.68 -6.54
C ALA A 97 -16.60 -9.56 -6.95
N LYS A 98 -16.22 -8.72 -7.93
CA LYS A 98 -17.09 -7.67 -8.48
C LYS A 98 -18.30 -8.27 -9.20
N ASN A 99 -18.08 -9.26 -10.07
CA ASN A 99 -19.15 -9.91 -10.84
C ASN A 99 -20.18 -10.62 -9.94
N ARG A 100 -19.76 -11.17 -8.80
CA ARG A 100 -20.66 -11.80 -7.81
C ARG A 100 -21.53 -10.81 -7.02
N ARG A 101 -21.17 -9.53 -6.96
CA ARG A 101 -21.96 -8.50 -6.26
C ARG A 101 -23.01 -7.86 -7.15
N THR A 102 -22.88 -8.02 -8.46
CA THR A 102 -23.76 -7.45 -9.48
C THR A 102 -24.75 -8.48 -10.06
N ALA A 103 -24.63 -9.75 -9.65
CA ALA A 103 -25.53 -10.84 -10.01
C ALA A 103 -26.52 -11.10 -8.85
#